data_AF-A0A516SJH0-F1
#
_entry.id   AF-A0A516SJH0-F1
#
_cell.length_a   1.000
_cell.length_b   1.000
_cell.length_c   1.000
_cell.angle_alpha   90.00
_cell.angle_beta   90.00
_cell.angle_gamma   90.00
#
_symmetry.space_group_name_H-M   'P 1'
#
loop_
_entity.id
_entity.type
_entity.pdbx_description
1 polymer ?
#
loop_
_entity_poly.entity_id
_entity_poly.type
_entity_poly.pdbx_seq_one_letter_code
_entity_poly.pdbx_strand_id
1 'polypeptide(L)'
;MNKRVHFPIRSDDSSGLIVYPDQIRFFANADLAAMPGHIIADYSGSLDLPLYGLPRPTVRPLLVITQVTSDRPNQSTVALDRHEVICPQGATLSFTAELRDEAGAVLPLSDSFRLPIRQHGGRDGLLLATMAEGVVTVTAPFTVPGDDGAWQVDETAINAGLPEAAQMRFAGITVSVFRA
;
A
#
# COMPACT_ATOMS: atom_id res chain seq x y z
N MET A 1 23.57 20.85 3.11
CA MET A 1 24.53 20.71 2.00
C MET A 1 23.80 19.99 0.87
N ASN A 2 23.24 20.73 -0.08
CA ASN A 2 22.37 20.15 -1.12
C ASN A 2 23.21 19.43 -2.17
N LYS A 3 23.05 18.11 -2.26
CA LYS A 3 23.62 17.32 -3.35
C LYS A 3 22.80 17.57 -4.61
N ARG A 4 23.42 18.16 -5.64
CA ARG A 4 22.85 18.30 -6.98
C ARG A 4 23.17 17.03 -7.77
N VAL A 5 22.17 16.46 -8.44
CA VAL A 5 22.34 15.35 -9.37
C VAL A 5 22.02 15.86 -10.77
N HIS A 6 22.98 15.77 -11.67
CA HIS A 6 22.84 16.13 -13.08
C HIS A 6 22.41 14.88 -13.86
N PHE A 7 21.29 14.94 -14.56
CA PHE A 7 20.91 13.93 -15.54
C PHE A 7 21.17 14.45 -16.95
N PRO A 8 22.06 13.82 -17.74
CA PRO A 8 22.25 14.21 -19.13
C PRO A 8 21.07 13.71 -19.96
N ILE A 9 20.25 14.62 -20.46
CA ILE A 9 19.25 14.33 -21.49
C ILE A 9 20.03 14.25 -22.81
N ARG A 10 19.92 13.11 -23.52
CA ARG A 10 20.41 12.99 -24.90
C ARG A 10 19.21 12.99 -25.83
N SER A 11 19.18 13.94 -26.76
CA SER A 11 18.26 13.93 -27.89
C SER A 11 18.70 12.87 -28.91
N ASP A 12 17.75 12.11 -29.44
CA ASP A 12 17.94 11.35 -30.67
C ASP A 12 17.59 12.29 -31.84
N ASP A 13 18.58 12.63 -32.65
CA ASP A 13 18.48 13.60 -33.74
C ASP A 13 17.55 13.14 -34.88
N SER A 14 17.02 11.92 -34.83
CA SER A 14 16.16 11.36 -35.88
C SER A 14 14.65 11.44 -35.63
N SER A 15 14.19 11.68 -34.40
CA SER A 15 12.75 11.66 -34.06
C SER A 15 12.23 12.94 -33.40
N GLY A 16 13.10 13.85 -32.95
CA GLY A 16 12.69 15.01 -32.16
C GLY A 16 12.04 14.64 -30.82
N LEU A 17 11.97 13.36 -30.47
CA LEU A 17 11.47 12.90 -29.19
C LEU A 17 12.60 12.86 -28.18
N ILE A 18 12.37 13.48 -27.03
CA ILE A 18 13.22 13.35 -25.86
C ILE A 18 13.15 11.90 -25.38
N VAL A 19 14.25 11.16 -25.51
CA VAL A 19 14.38 9.85 -24.89
C VAL A 19 14.70 10.07 -23.42
N TYR A 20 13.68 9.98 -22.59
CA TYR A 20 13.87 9.99 -21.15
C TYR A 20 14.55 8.69 -20.72
N PRO A 21 15.62 8.73 -19.89
CA PRO A 21 16.11 7.51 -19.24
C PRO A 21 14.99 6.91 -18.39
N ASP A 22 14.95 5.58 -18.28
CA ASP A 22 13.85 4.78 -17.70
C ASP A 22 13.37 5.22 -16.31
N GLN A 23 14.13 6.06 -15.62
CA GLN A 23 13.81 6.62 -14.31
C GLN A 23 12.68 7.68 -14.31
N ILE A 24 12.33 8.29 -15.46
CA ILE A 24 11.24 9.29 -15.52
C ILE A 24 9.86 8.67 -15.81
N ARG A 25 9.81 7.37 -16.14
CA ARG A 25 8.52 6.66 -16.29
C ARG A 25 7.69 6.61 -15.01
N PHE A 26 8.29 6.87 -13.85
CA PHE A 26 7.59 6.96 -12.57
C PHE A 26 6.62 8.15 -12.46
N PHE A 27 6.72 9.16 -13.34
CA PHE A 27 5.82 10.32 -13.33
C PHE A 27 4.70 10.25 -14.38
N ALA A 28 4.74 9.26 -15.29
CA ALA A 28 3.79 9.19 -16.41
C ALA A 28 2.40 8.63 -16.05
N ASN A 29 2.23 8.06 -14.85
CA ASN A 29 0.95 7.47 -14.42
C ASN A 29 0.22 8.33 -13.37
N ALA A 30 0.77 9.47 -12.96
CA ALA A 30 0.00 10.49 -12.29
C ALA A 30 -0.80 11.22 -13.36
N ASP A 31 -2.12 11.11 -13.26
CA ASP A 31 -3.12 11.69 -14.14
C ASP A 31 -2.83 13.17 -14.44
N LEU A 32 -2.10 13.43 -15.54
CA LEU A 32 -1.74 14.76 -16.02
C LEU A 32 -2.98 15.60 -16.38
N ALA A 33 -4.17 14.99 -16.48
CA ALA A 33 -5.42 15.69 -16.75
C ALA A 33 -6.05 16.32 -15.49
N ALA A 34 -5.61 15.96 -14.28
CA ALA A 34 -6.17 16.49 -13.04
C ALA A 34 -5.49 17.78 -12.53
N MET A 35 -4.42 18.24 -13.18
CA MET A 35 -3.76 19.51 -12.83
C MET A 35 -4.29 20.66 -13.70
N PRO A 36 -4.85 21.73 -13.12
CA PRO A 36 -5.26 22.91 -13.88
C PRO A 36 -4.01 23.66 -14.34
N GLY A 37 -3.64 23.46 -15.60
CA GLY A 37 -2.49 24.08 -16.22
C GLY A 37 -1.86 23.13 -17.23
N HIS A 38 -2.31 23.22 -18.48
CA HIS A 38 -1.61 22.62 -19.61
C HIS A 38 -0.12 23.00 -19.56
N ILE A 39 0.76 22.01 -19.51
CA ILE A 39 2.17 22.21 -19.85
C ILE A 39 2.45 21.41 -21.13
N ILE A 40 2.17 22.05 -22.27
CA ILE A 40 2.96 21.81 -23.47
C ILE A 40 4.19 22.68 -23.27
N ALA A 41 5.34 22.07 -22.99
CA ALA A 41 6.61 22.78 -22.89
C ALA A 41 7.51 22.36 -24.04
N ASP A 42 7.48 23.13 -25.13
CA ASP A 42 8.68 23.36 -25.94
C ASP A 42 9.61 24.22 -25.07
N TYR A 43 10.68 23.64 -24.54
CA TYR A 43 11.61 24.39 -23.68
C TYR A 43 13.06 24.01 -23.93
N SER A 44 13.81 24.96 -24.52
CA SER A 44 15.25 24.92 -24.76
C SER A 44 16.05 25.55 -23.61
N GLY A 45 15.61 25.34 -22.37
CA GLY A 45 16.21 25.92 -21.17
C GLY A 45 16.22 24.96 -19.99
N SER A 46 17.18 25.16 -19.08
CA SER A 46 17.28 24.45 -17.80
C SER A 46 16.02 24.67 -16.97
N LEU A 47 15.13 23.68 -16.92
CA LEU A 47 14.04 23.68 -15.95
C LEU A 47 14.62 23.24 -14.59
N ASP A 48 14.87 24.21 -13.71
CA ASP A 48 15.01 23.94 -12.28
C ASP A 48 13.63 23.55 -11.75
N LEU A 49 13.22 22.31 -11.99
CA LEU A 49 12.09 21.72 -11.31
C LEU A 49 12.47 21.59 -9.83
N PRO A 50 11.79 22.26 -8.89
CA PRO A 50 11.94 21.91 -7.49
C PRO A 50 11.53 20.45 -7.38
N LEU A 51 12.50 19.59 -7.05
CA LEU A 51 12.24 18.21 -6.68
C LEU A 51 11.42 18.28 -5.38
N TYR A 52 10.09 18.38 -5.51
CA TYR A 52 9.17 18.05 -4.42
C TYR A 52 9.24 16.54 -4.20
N GLY A 53 10.40 16.06 -3.76
CA GLY A 53 10.44 14.81 -3.02
C GLY A 53 9.60 15.08 -1.79
N LEU A 54 8.43 14.44 -1.69
CA LEU A 54 7.62 14.47 -0.47
C LEU A 54 8.59 14.27 0.70
N PRO A 55 8.65 15.21 1.66
CA PRO A 55 9.59 15.12 2.76
C PRO A 55 9.38 13.76 3.41
N ARG A 56 10.47 13.00 3.56
CA ARG A 56 10.46 11.71 4.26
C ARG A 56 9.72 11.93 5.58
N PRO A 57 8.61 11.22 5.86
CA PRO A 57 7.96 11.32 7.15
C PRO A 57 9.00 11.01 8.22
N THR A 58 9.19 11.93 9.17
CA THR A 58 10.18 11.76 10.25
C THR A 58 9.81 10.58 11.14
N VAL A 59 8.52 10.21 11.15
CA VAL A 59 7.94 9.07 11.84
C VAL A 59 6.96 8.34 10.90
N ARG A 60 7.08 7.01 10.82
CA ARG A 60 6.16 6.18 10.03
C ARG A 60 4.79 6.12 10.70
N PRO A 61 3.69 6.37 9.98
CA PRO A 61 2.33 6.25 10.53
C PRO A 61 2.04 4.81 10.97
N LEU A 62 1.12 4.64 11.91
CA LEU A 62 0.72 3.34 12.46
C LEU A 62 -0.62 2.91 11.86
N LEU A 63 -0.64 1.74 11.23
CA LEU A 63 -1.88 1.08 10.82
C LEU A 63 -2.43 0.26 11.98
N VAL A 64 -3.64 0.57 12.42
CA VAL A 64 -4.33 -0.12 13.53
C VAL A 64 -5.61 -0.77 13.04
N ILE A 65 -5.74 -2.08 13.18
CA ILE A 65 -7.01 -2.77 12.89
C ILE A 65 -8.02 -2.40 13.98
N THR A 66 -9.12 -1.78 13.58
CA THR A 66 -10.18 -1.30 14.48
C THR A 66 -11.40 -2.21 14.49
N GLN A 67 -11.65 -2.93 13.39
CA GLN A 67 -12.78 -3.83 13.29
C GLN A 67 -12.47 -5.02 12.37
N VAL A 68 -13.01 -6.18 12.72
CA VAL A 68 -13.06 -7.35 11.84
C VAL A 68 -14.46 -7.92 11.87
N THR A 69 -15.04 -8.17 10.69
CA THR A 69 -16.32 -8.84 10.53
C THR A 69 -16.14 -10.10 9.70
N SER A 70 -17.05 -11.06 9.90
CA SER A 70 -17.10 -12.31 9.15
C SER A 70 -18.51 -12.50 8.61
N ASP A 71 -18.61 -13.10 7.42
CA ASP A 71 -19.87 -13.61 6.87
C ASP A 71 -20.44 -14.80 7.66
N ARG A 72 -19.62 -15.44 8.50
CA ARG A 72 -20.00 -16.52 9.42
C ARG A 72 -19.71 -16.15 10.88
N PRO A 73 -20.34 -15.09 11.42
CA PRO A 73 -19.99 -14.55 12.74
C PRO A 73 -20.19 -15.56 13.89
N ASN A 74 -21.14 -16.48 13.77
CA ASN A 74 -21.41 -17.50 14.79
C ASN A 74 -20.36 -18.64 14.83
N GLN A 75 -19.45 -18.68 13.86
CA GLN A 75 -18.38 -19.69 13.76
C GLN A 75 -16.99 -19.06 13.78
N SER A 76 -16.92 -17.73 13.90
CA SER A 76 -15.69 -16.96 13.86
C SER A 76 -15.44 -16.31 15.22
N THR A 77 -14.19 -16.27 15.65
CA THR A 77 -13.76 -15.58 16.88
C THR A 77 -12.78 -14.48 16.49
N VAL A 78 -12.97 -13.27 17.01
CA VAL A 78 -12.11 -12.12 16.75
C VAL A 78 -11.49 -11.68 18.08
N ALA A 79 -10.16 -11.68 18.16
CA ALA A 79 -9.38 -11.22 19.32
C ALA A 79 -8.38 -10.14 18.87
N LEU A 80 -8.86 -8.91 18.74
CA LEU A 80 -8.04 -7.78 18.26
C LEU A 80 -6.91 -7.39 19.22
N ASP A 81 -7.09 -7.61 20.53
CA ASP A 81 -6.06 -7.41 21.55
C ASP A 81 -4.82 -8.31 21.32
N ARG A 82 -5.05 -9.50 20.76
CA ARG A 82 -4.02 -10.48 20.40
C ARG A 82 -3.64 -10.45 18.93
N HIS A 83 -4.26 -9.59 18.14
CA HIS A 83 -4.11 -9.56 16.68
C HIS A 83 -4.40 -10.93 16.04
N GLU A 84 -5.43 -11.61 16.52
CA GLU A 84 -5.79 -12.96 16.10
C GLU A 84 -7.27 -13.05 15.68
N VAL A 85 -7.52 -13.77 14.59
CA VAL A 85 -8.87 -14.12 14.14
C VAL A 85 -8.92 -15.61 13.84
N ILE A 86 -9.99 -16.28 14.26
CA ILE A 86 -10.25 -17.69 13.98
C ILE A 86 -11.52 -17.78 13.17
N CYS A 87 -11.53 -18.48 12.04
CA CYS A 87 -12.72 -18.63 11.20
C CYS A 87 -12.74 -20.00 10.49
N PRO A 88 -13.92 -20.50 10.05
CA PRO A 88 -14.00 -21.74 9.29
C PRO A 88 -13.59 -21.51 7.83
N GLN A 89 -13.06 -22.55 7.18
CA GLN A 89 -12.89 -22.58 5.74
C GLN A 89 -14.24 -22.33 5.04
N GLY A 90 -14.22 -21.53 3.98
CA GLY A 90 -15.42 -21.02 3.32
C GLY A 90 -15.92 -19.68 3.86
N ALA A 91 -15.26 -19.10 4.88
CA ALA A 91 -15.60 -17.77 5.39
C ALA A 91 -14.89 -16.66 4.62
N THR A 92 -15.53 -15.50 4.59
CA THR A 92 -14.96 -14.23 4.13
C THR A 92 -14.85 -13.28 5.30
N LEU A 93 -13.65 -12.75 5.53
CA LEU A 93 -13.39 -11.74 6.55
C LEU A 93 -13.29 -10.36 5.92
N SER A 94 -13.84 -9.35 6.58
CA SER A 94 -13.64 -7.94 6.24
C SER A 94 -12.93 -7.24 7.39
N PHE A 95 -11.79 -6.63 7.09
CA PHE A 95 -10.97 -5.89 8.04
C PHE A 95 -11.15 -4.40 7.78
N THR A 96 -11.32 -3.65 8.87
CA THR A 96 -11.24 -2.18 8.88
C THR A 96 -10.08 -1.78 9.76
N ALA A 97 -9.24 -0.89 9.25
CA ALA A 97 -8.11 -0.34 9.95
C ALA A 97 -8.03 1.17 9.76
N GLU A 98 -7.33 1.85 10.66
CA GLU A 98 -7.08 3.29 10.60
C GLU A 98 -5.58 3.54 10.49
N LEU A 99 -5.20 4.44 9.58
CA LEU A 99 -3.85 4.95 9.48
C LEU A 99 -3.70 6.17 10.39
N ARG A 100 -2.92 6.04 11.46
CA ARG A 100 -2.76 7.06 12.49
C ARG A 100 -1.36 7.68 12.47
N ASP A 101 -1.27 8.96 12.79
CA ASP A 101 -0.01 9.64 13.04
C ASP A 101 0.59 9.29 14.41
N GLU A 102 1.71 9.92 14.77
CA GLU A 102 2.37 9.72 16.06
C GLU A 102 1.50 10.17 17.26
N ALA A 103 0.66 11.18 17.06
CA ALA A 103 -0.26 11.68 18.07
C ALA A 103 -1.54 10.82 18.20
N GLY A 104 -1.71 9.83 17.31
CA GLY A 104 -2.87 8.94 17.27
C GLY A 104 -4.05 9.48 16.44
N ALA A 105 -3.89 10.60 15.73
CA ALA A 105 -4.91 11.15 14.86
C ALA A 105 -4.95 10.38 13.52
N VAL A 106 -6.15 10.17 12.97
CA VAL A 106 -6.32 9.53 11.66
C VAL A 106 -5.84 10.47 10.57
N LEU A 107 -4.96 9.98 9.70
CA LEU A 107 -4.42 10.74 8.57
C LEU A 107 -5.42 10.72 7.40
N PRO A 108 -5.90 11.87 6.90
CA PRO A 108 -6.89 11.93 5.81
C PRO A 108 -6.23 11.65 4.45
N LEU A 109 -5.78 10.42 4.26
CA LEU A 109 -5.13 9.94 3.05
C LEU A 109 -6.01 8.91 2.36
N SER A 110 -6.02 8.94 1.04
CA SER A 110 -6.78 7.99 0.22
C SER A 110 -5.84 7.34 -0.79
N ASP A 111 -5.82 6.02 -0.85
CA ASP A 111 -4.92 5.23 -1.70
C ASP A 111 -5.42 3.78 -1.85
N SER A 112 -4.73 2.95 -2.61
CA SER A 112 -4.95 1.51 -2.66
C SER A 112 -3.63 0.77 -2.79
N PHE A 113 -3.44 -0.25 -1.97
CA PHE A 113 -2.19 -1.01 -1.95
C PHE A 113 -2.45 -2.51 -1.81
N ARG A 114 -1.44 -3.28 -2.21
CA ARG A 114 -1.50 -4.74 -2.15
C ARG A 114 -0.96 -5.21 -0.80
N LEU A 115 -1.66 -6.17 -0.21
CA LEU A 115 -1.32 -6.82 1.06
C LEU A 115 -0.93 -8.27 0.79
N PRO A 116 0.38 -8.58 0.75
CA PRO A 116 0.85 -9.95 0.73
C PRO A 116 0.45 -10.64 2.04
N ILE A 117 -0.12 -11.83 1.93
CA ILE A 117 -0.46 -12.68 3.06
C ILE A 117 0.26 -14.01 2.90
N ARG A 118 0.71 -14.62 3.99
CA ARG A 118 1.45 -15.88 3.92
C ARG A 118 0.86 -16.92 4.85
N GLN A 119 0.59 -18.10 4.31
CA GLN A 119 0.20 -19.27 5.08
C GLN A 119 1.44 -19.93 5.67
N HIS A 120 1.35 -20.42 6.91
CA HIS A 120 2.45 -21.12 7.60
C HIS A 120 2.89 -22.43 6.88
N GLY A 121 2.10 -22.89 5.90
CA GLY A 121 2.43 -23.99 4.97
C GLY A 121 3.17 -23.58 3.70
N GLY A 122 3.54 -22.31 3.53
CA GLY A 122 4.34 -21.82 2.41
C GLY A 122 3.55 -21.31 1.20
N ARG A 123 2.21 -21.20 1.32
CA ARG A 123 1.38 -20.59 0.29
C ARG A 123 1.34 -19.08 0.49
N ASP A 124 1.55 -18.34 -0.58
CA ASP A 124 1.41 -16.88 -0.57
C ASP A 124 0.06 -16.50 -1.19
N GLY A 125 -0.55 -15.45 -0.64
CA GLY A 125 -1.76 -14.82 -1.14
C GLY A 125 -1.53 -13.31 -1.30
N LEU A 126 -2.44 -12.67 -2.01
CA LEU A 126 -2.40 -11.23 -2.25
C LEU A 126 -3.79 -10.64 -2.12
N LEU A 127 -3.95 -9.71 -1.19
CA LEU A 127 -5.19 -8.97 -0.97
C LEU A 127 -5.05 -7.53 -1.48
N LEU A 128 -6.16 -6.89 -1.78
CA LEU A 128 -6.21 -5.46 -2.10
C LEU A 128 -6.78 -4.71 -0.89
N ALA A 129 -6.02 -3.75 -0.39
CA ALA A 129 -6.48 -2.74 0.56
C ALA A 129 -6.91 -1.49 -0.19
N THR A 130 -8.07 -0.96 0.20
CA THR A 130 -8.54 0.36 -0.23
C THR A 130 -8.57 1.27 0.98
N MET A 131 -7.92 2.43 0.88
CA MET A 131 -7.89 3.47 1.90
C MET A 131 -8.68 4.68 1.43
N ALA A 132 -9.60 5.15 2.27
CA ALA A 132 -10.35 6.39 2.05
C ALA A 132 -10.32 7.21 3.34
N GLU A 133 -9.83 8.45 3.27
CA GLU A 133 -9.72 9.36 4.42
C GLU A 133 -9.05 8.73 5.66
N GLY A 134 -8.02 7.92 5.43
CA GLY A 134 -7.27 7.21 6.47
C GLY A 134 -7.88 5.90 6.96
N VAL A 135 -9.08 5.56 6.50
CA VAL A 135 -9.75 4.30 6.82
C VAL A 135 -9.43 3.28 5.75
N VAL A 136 -8.73 2.22 6.13
CA VAL A 136 -8.35 1.10 5.28
C VAL A 136 -9.39 0.00 5.40
N THR A 137 -9.84 -0.53 4.26
CA THR A 137 -10.74 -1.68 4.17
C THR A 137 -10.10 -2.78 3.33
N VAL A 138 -10.22 -4.01 3.81
CA VAL A 138 -9.67 -5.21 3.15
C VAL A 138 -10.67 -6.34 3.26
N THR A 139 -10.85 -7.09 2.18
CA THR A 139 -11.65 -8.32 2.19
C THR A 139 -10.74 -9.51 1.92
N ALA A 140 -10.78 -10.49 2.83
CA ALA A 140 -10.00 -11.72 2.75
C ALA A 140 -10.94 -12.94 2.63
N PRO A 141 -11.14 -13.48 1.42
CA PRO A 141 -11.90 -14.70 1.22
C PRO A 141 -11.02 -15.94 1.48
N PHE A 142 -11.43 -16.80 2.41
CA PHE A 142 -10.80 -18.10 2.68
C PHE A 142 -11.69 -19.23 2.16
N THR A 143 -12.10 -19.12 0.89
CA THR A 143 -13.14 -19.95 0.28
C THR A 143 -12.62 -21.15 -0.50
N VAL A 144 -11.32 -21.22 -0.75
CA VAL A 144 -10.71 -22.25 -1.59
C VAL A 144 -10.28 -23.46 -0.73
N PRO A 145 -10.47 -24.70 -1.21
CA PRO A 145 -9.89 -25.87 -0.58
C PRO A 145 -8.36 -25.71 -0.39
N GLY A 146 -7.86 -25.97 0.80
CA GLY A 146 -6.46 -25.74 1.18
C GLY A 146 -6.15 -24.37 1.77
N ASP A 147 -7.15 -23.49 1.94
CA ASP A 147 -7.01 -22.25 2.72
C ASP A 147 -6.98 -22.48 4.24
N ASP A 148 -7.19 -23.71 4.71
CA ASP A 148 -7.08 -24.09 6.12
C ASP A 148 -5.64 -23.98 6.64
N GLY A 149 -5.46 -23.45 7.84
CA GLY A 149 -4.17 -23.19 8.47
C GLY A 149 -4.03 -21.77 8.99
N ALA A 150 -2.83 -21.42 9.46
CA ALA A 150 -2.52 -20.09 9.95
C ALA A 150 -2.00 -19.21 8.80
N TRP A 151 -2.68 -18.09 8.57
CA TRP A 151 -2.28 -17.02 7.66
C TRP A 151 -1.76 -15.83 8.46
N GLN A 152 -0.69 -15.21 8.00
CA GLN A 152 -0.09 -14.08 8.67
C GLN A 152 0.16 -12.94 7.70
N VAL A 153 -0.01 -11.73 8.22
CA VAL A 153 0.50 -10.48 7.63
C VAL A 153 1.31 -9.78 8.70
N ASP A 154 2.49 -9.31 8.37
CA ASP A 154 3.37 -8.54 9.26
C ASP A 154 3.75 -7.19 8.64
N GLU A 155 4.50 -6.38 9.40
CA GLU A 155 4.98 -5.07 8.94
C GLU A 155 5.86 -5.18 7.69
N THR A 156 6.64 -6.24 7.54
CA THR A 156 7.50 -6.41 6.37
C THR A 156 6.66 -6.68 5.13
N ALA A 157 5.64 -7.55 5.23
CA ALA A 157 4.76 -7.91 4.14
C ALA A 157 3.98 -6.71 3.60
N ILE A 158 3.34 -5.92 4.48
CA ILE A 158 2.55 -4.75 4.07
C ILE A 158 3.43 -3.67 3.40
N ASN A 159 4.69 -3.54 3.81
CA ASN A 159 5.61 -2.55 3.27
C ASN A 159 6.44 -3.05 2.07
N ALA A 160 6.39 -4.34 1.72
CA ALA A 160 7.25 -4.94 0.71
C ALA A 160 7.10 -4.31 -0.69
N GLY A 161 5.91 -3.77 -0.98
CA GLY A 161 5.61 -3.09 -2.25
C GLY A 161 5.56 -1.57 -2.17
N LEU A 162 5.83 -0.97 -1.01
CA LEU A 162 5.66 0.47 -0.78
C LEU A 162 6.99 1.22 -0.85
N PRO A 163 7.03 2.43 -1.45
CA PRO A 163 8.21 3.28 -1.37
C PRO A 163 8.46 3.68 0.09
N GLU A 164 9.72 3.95 0.44
CA GLU A 164 10.14 4.27 1.82
C GLU A 164 9.29 5.37 2.47
N ALA A 165 8.91 6.40 1.70
CA ALA A 165 8.08 7.50 2.17
C ALA A 165 6.62 7.13 2.48
N ALA A 166 6.12 6.01 1.97
CA ALA A 166 4.77 5.49 2.21
C ALA A 166 4.73 4.30 3.17
N GLN A 167 5.88 3.90 3.73
CA GLN A 167 5.94 2.80 4.68
C GLN A 167 5.25 3.16 5.99
N MET A 168 4.60 2.15 6.58
CA MET A 168 3.83 2.27 7.80
C MET A 168 4.27 1.24 8.84
N ARG A 169 4.00 1.52 10.11
CA ARG A 169 4.14 0.56 11.21
C ARG A 169 2.90 -0.32 11.25
N PHE A 170 3.06 -1.59 11.54
CA PHE A 170 1.94 -2.52 11.66
C PHE A 170 2.25 -3.62 12.66
N ALA A 171 1.33 -3.87 13.59
CA ALA A 171 1.52 -4.91 14.61
C ALA A 171 1.45 -6.34 14.05
N GLY A 172 0.89 -6.50 12.85
CA GLY A 172 0.60 -7.79 12.26
C GLY A 172 -0.82 -8.27 12.57
N ILE A 173 -1.25 -9.32 11.88
CA ILE A 173 -2.47 -10.07 12.19
C ILE A 173 -2.25 -11.53 11.81
N THR A 174 -2.77 -12.44 12.64
CA THR A 174 -2.83 -13.87 12.36
C THR A 174 -4.28 -14.29 12.16
N VAL A 175 -4.56 -15.02 11.09
CA VAL A 175 -5.86 -15.62 10.80
C VAL A 175 -5.74 -17.13 10.78
N SER A 176 -6.37 -17.80 11.73
CA SER A 176 -6.40 -19.25 11.85
C SER A 176 -7.67 -19.79 11.20
N VAL A 177 -7.53 -20.40 10.03
CA VAL A 177 -8.64 -20.99 9.29
C VAL A 177 -8.74 -22.47 9.63
N PHE A 178 -9.84 -22.91 10.22
CA PHE A 178 -10.07 -24.33 10.52
C PHE A 178 -10.96 -25.00 9.49
N ARG A 179 -10.72 -26.30 9.24
CA ARG A 179 -11.63 -27.10 8.42
C ARG A 179 -12.90 -27.39 9.23
N ALA A 180 -14.05 -26.98 8.71
CA ALA A 180 -15.36 -27.29 9.28
C ALA A 180 -15.79 -28.73 8.97
#